data_AF-A0A410E0S9-F1
#
_entry.id   AF-A0A410E0S9-F1
#
_cell.length_a   1.000
_cell.length_b   1.000
_cell.length_c   1.000
_cell.angle_alpha   90.00
_cell.angle_beta   90.00
_cell.angle_gamma   90.00
#
_symmetry.space_group_name_H-M   'P 1'
#
loop_
_entity.id
_entity.type
_entity.pdbx_description
1 polymer ?
#
loop_
_entity_poly.entity_id
_entity_poly.type
_entity_poly.pdbx_seq_one_letter_code
_entity_poly.pdbx_strand_id
1 'polypeptide(L)'
;MLSKQNIITTINSLSNKRKIFFSEADFQFALSWELQRHMPKSDVRLEYSPAHIDPSMHIDILLKEEDEFYPIELKYVTAACDTIVDRERYLLKNHGAQDIRRYDFLKDVMRIEKLIYNHNEYKKGYAIFLTNDCSYWTKSFAKETCDRDFRINEDEIKSGELKWGEAAGIGTKKGREESLLLQGNYKLNWQDYSSISDEKWGKFKILIVEVENSKDITSVTNKYWVYENWVAEKKQ
;
A
#
# COMPACT_ATOMS: atom_id res chain seq x y z
N MET A 1 13.38 -4.68 -16.53
CA MET A 1 13.19 -4.97 -15.10
C MET A 1 13.00 -3.66 -14.36
N LEU A 2 11.76 -3.39 -14.00
CA LEU A 2 11.33 -2.25 -13.19
C LEU A 2 12.15 -2.15 -11.90
N SER A 3 12.68 -0.97 -11.55
CA SER A 3 13.37 -0.75 -10.27
C SER A 3 12.59 0.21 -9.37
N LYS A 4 12.85 0.19 -8.05
CA LYS A 4 12.34 1.21 -7.13
C LYS A 4 12.62 2.64 -7.60
N GLN A 5 13.76 2.87 -8.24
CA GLN A 5 14.14 4.19 -8.76
C GLN A 5 13.21 4.64 -9.90
N ASN A 6 12.70 3.71 -10.73
CA ASN A 6 11.71 4.04 -11.76
C ASN A 6 10.40 4.51 -11.13
N ILE A 7 9.94 3.83 -10.08
CA ILE A 7 8.74 4.22 -9.32
C ILE A 7 8.93 5.59 -8.68
N ILE A 8 10.04 5.82 -7.97
CA ILE A 8 10.36 7.11 -7.34
C ILE A 8 10.40 8.23 -8.39
N THR A 9 11.06 8.01 -9.53
CA THR A 9 11.15 9.01 -10.60
C THR A 9 9.78 9.35 -11.17
N THR A 10 8.92 8.34 -11.34
CA THR A 10 7.53 8.53 -11.80
C THR A 10 6.71 9.33 -10.80
N ILE A 11 6.78 8.99 -9.52
CA ILE A 11 6.09 9.72 -8.45
C ILE A 11 6.55 11.17 -8.36
N ASN A 12 7.86 11.42 -8.48
CA ASN A 12 8.40 12.78 -8.46
C ASN A 12 7.96 13.60 -9.70
N SER A 13 7.89 12.97 -10.87
CA SER A 13 7.34 13.64 -12.06
C SER A 13 5.85 13.94 -11.89
N LEU A 14 5.09 13.00 -11.32
CA LEU A 14 3.67 13.19 -11.03
C LEU A 14 3.44 14.31 -10.02
N SER A 15 4.20 14.35 -8.92
CA SER A 15 4.00 15.36 -7.86
C SER A 15 4.25 16.80 -8.33
N ASN A 16 5.14 16.98 -9.31
CA ASN A 16 5.36 18.27 -9.97
C ASN A 16 4.19 18.70 -10.86
N LYS A 17 3.41 17.74 -11.38
CA LYS A 17 2.26 17.99 -12.28
C LYS A 17 0.93 18.08 -11.55
N ARG A 18 0.75 17.25 -10.52
CA ARG A 18 -0.50 17.16 -9.74
C ARG A 18 -0.13 16.98 -8.27
N LYS A 19 -0.44 18.00 -7.47
CA LYS A 19 -0.08 18.06 -6.05
C LYS A 19 -1.09 17.36 -5.13
N ILE A 20 -2.33 17.20 -5.59
CA ILE A 20 -3.49 16.73 -4.83
C ILE A 20 -4.43 15.99 -5.79
N PHE A 21 -5.25 15.06 -5.28
CA PHE A 21 -6.18 14.23 -6.05
C PHE A 21 -7.58 14.28 -5.45
N PHE A 22 -8.60 14.04 -6.26
CA PHE A 22 -9.99 13.97 -5.79
C PHE A 22 -10.32 12.68 -5.03
N SER A 23 -9.64 11.58 -5.39
CA SER A 23 -9.89 10.25 -4.86
C SER A 23 -8.71 9.32 -5.13
N GLU A 24 -8.75 8.12 -4.55
CA GLU A 24 -7.78 7.06 -4.84
C GLU A 24 -7.81 6.65 -6.31
N ALA A 25 -8.98 6.60 -6.94
CA ALA A 25 -9.11 6.31 -8.37
C ALA A 25 -8.50 7.42 -9.26
N ASP A 26 -8.64 8.69 -8.86
CA ASP A 26 -7.97 9.81 -9.55
C ASP A 26 -6.44 9.71 -9.42
N PHE A 27 -5.94 9.36 -8.23
CA PHE A 27 -4.52 9.08 -8.02
C PHE A 27 -4.04 7.87 -8.83
N GLN A 28 -4.79 6.77 -8.84
CA GLN A 28 -4.50 5.55 -9.60
C GLN A 28 -4.39 5.85 -11.10
N PHE A 29 -5.36 6.56 -11.66
CA PHE A 29 -5.33 6.96 -13.07
C PHE A 29 -4.11 7.84 -13.37
N ALA A 30 -3.85 8.87 -12.54
CA ALA A 30 -2.76 9.80 -12.77
C ALA A 30 -1.38 9.12 -12.68
N LEU A 31 -1.21 8.22 -11.70
CA LEU A 31 0.01 7.43 -11.56
C LEU A 31 0.20 6.46 -12.73
N SER A 32 -0.83 5.71 -13.13
CA SER A 32 -0.77 4.81 -14.28
C SER A 32 -0.43 5.53 -15.58
N TRP A 33 -0.99 6.72 -15.78
CA TRP A 33 -0.65 7.55 -16.92
C TRP A 33 0.84 7.96 -16.91
N GLU A 34 1.35 8.37 -15.75
CA GLU A 34 2.75 8.76 -15.63
C GLU A 34 3.71 7.56 -15.77
N LEU A 35 3.33 6.38 -15.24
CA LEU A 35 4.06 5.12 -15.43
C LEU A 35 4.16 4.77 -16.92
N GLN A 36 3.05 4.81 -17.66
CA GLN A 36 3.02 4.52 -19.10
C GLN A 36 3.91 5.48 -19.90
N ARG A 37 3.99 6.75 -19.50
CA ARG A 37 4.85 7.76 -20.16
C ARG A 37 6.33 7.49 -19.93
N HIS A 38 6.72 7.13 -18.71
CA HIS A 38 8.11 6.84 -18.37
C HIS A 38 8.56 5.46 -18.87
N MET A 39 7.62 4.53 -19.00
CA MET A 39 7.87 3.15 -19.39
C MET A 39 6.97 2.77 -20.57
N PRO A 40 7.20 3.36 -21.76
CA PRO A 40 6.31 3.24 -22.91
C PRO A 40 6.24 1.82 -23.51
N LYS A 41 7.17 0.94 -23.14
CA LYS A 41 7.18 -0.47 -23.55
C LYS A 41 6.42 -1.39 -22.61
N SER A 42 6.07 -0.88 -21.42
CA SER A 42 5.40 -1.67 -20.40
C SER A 42 3.89 -1.57 -20.58
N ASP A 43 3.21 -2.67 -20.31
CA ASP A 43 1.77 -2.79 -20.37
C ASP A 43 1.20 -2.41 -18.99
N VAL A 44 0.51 -1.27 -18.91
CA VAL A 44 -0.12 -0.81 -17.66
C VAL A 44 -1.59 -1.23 -17.64
N ARG A 45 -1.98 -2.07 -16.67
CA ARG A 45 -3.37 -2.53 -16.47
C ARG A 45 -3.88 -2.01 -15.13
N LEU A 46 -5.10 -1.47 -15.13
CA LEU A 46 -5.80 -1.02 -13.92
C LEU A 46 -6.75 -2.11 -13.43
N GLU A 47 -6.96 -2.18 -12.12
CA GLU A 47 -7.95 -3.08 -11.48
C GLU A 47 -7.79 -4.54 -11.94
N TYR A 48 -6.53 -4.97 -12.12
CA TYR A 48 -6.23 -6.25 -12.75
C TYR A 48 -6.65 -7.40 -11.84
N SER A 49 -7.49 -8.28 -12.37
CA SER A 49 -7.92 -9.48 -11.67
C SER A 49 -7.16 -10.71 -12.20
N PRO A 50 -6.24 -11.31 -11.41
CA PRO A 50 -5.60 -12.56 -11.76
C PRO A 50 -6.57 -13.73 -11.52
N ALA A 51 -7.63 -13.85 -12.32
CA ALA A 51 -8.75 -14.77 -12.06
C ALA A 51 -8.38 -16.27 -11.95
N HIS A 52 -7.22 -16.67 -12.48
CA HIS A 52 -6.69 -18.03 -12.36
C HIS A 52 -6.01 -18.30 -11.01
N ILE A 53 -5.61 -17.23 -10.30
CA ILE A 53 -5.07 -17.26 -8.93
C ILE A 53 -6.22 -17.02 -7.97
N ASP A 54 -6.91 -15.89 -8.15
CA ASP A 54 -8.00 -15.42 -7.31
C ASP A 54 -8.99 -14.55 -8.10
N PRO A 55 -10.20 -15.04 -8.42
CA PRO A 55 -11.22 -14.26 -9.13
C PRO A 55 -11.82 -13.10 -8.33
N SER A 56 -11.61 -13.03 -7.01
CA SER A 56 -12.01 -11.91 -6.17
C SER A 56 -10.89 -10.90 -5.94
N MET A 57 -9.65 -11.23 -6.32
CA MET A 57 -8.51 -10.34 -6.22
C MET A 57 -8.58 -9.28 -7.30
N HIS A 58 -8.30 -8.06 -6.87
CA HIS A 58 -7.97 -6.93 -7.73
C HIS A 58 -6.64 -6.36 -7.26
N ILE A 59 -5.79 -6.04 -8.24
CA ILE A 59 -4.53 -5.32 -8.09
C ILE A 59 -4.76 -3.95 -8.69
N ASP A 60 -4.55 -2.87 -7.93
CA ASP A 60 -4.87 -1.52 -8.38
C ASP A 60 -4.18 -1.16 -9.70
N ILE A 61 -2.89 -1.45 -9.80
CA ILE A 61 -2.11 -1.31 -11.04
C ILE A 61 -1.21 -2.53 -11.21
N LEU A 62 -1.32 -3.20 -12.37
CA LEU A 62 -0.34 -4.19 -12.80
C LEU A 62 0.49 -3.63 -13.95
N LEU A 63 1.79 -3.52 -13.73
CA LEU A 63 2.78 -3.28 -14.78
C LEU A 63 3.28 -4.62 -15.32
N LYS A 64 3.30 -4.78 -16.64
CA LYS A 64 3.87 -5.94 -17.32
C LYS A 64 5.03 -5.50 -18.21
N GLU A 65 6.19 -6.13 -18.05
CA GLU A 65 7.32 -6.02 -18.97
C GLU A 65 7.65 -7.42 -19.48
N GLU A 66 7.43 -7.69 -20.76
CA GLU A 66 7.61 -9.03 -21.32
C GLU A 66 6.79 -10.06 -20.51
N ASP A 67 7.45 -11.04 -19.88
CA ASP A 67 6.84 -12.08 -19.04
C ASP A 67 6.93 -11.77 -17.53
N GLU A 68 7.31 -10.54 -17.15
CA GLU A 68 7.49 -10.11 -15.76
C GLU A 68 6.37 -9.18 -15.29
N PHE A 69 5.79 -9.52 -14.14
CA PHE A 69 4.61 -8.86 -13.57
C PHE A 69 4.98 -8.11 -12.30
N TYR A 70 4.47 -6.88 -12.20
CA TYR A 70 4.79 -5.91 -11.17
C TYR A 70 3.52 -5.32 -10.57
N PRO A 71 2.93 -5.95 -9.54
CA PRO A 71 1.72 -5.46 -8.89
C PRO A 71 2.05 -4.23 -8.05
N ILE A 72 1.16 -3.24 -8.11
CA ILE A 72 1.22 -2.01 -7.33
C ILE A 72 -0.13 -1.82 -6.66
N GLU A 73 -0.14 -1.77 -5.33
CA GLU A 73 -1.32 -1.49 -4.51
C GLU A 73 -1.22 -0.06 -3.96
N LEU A 74 -2.33 0.66 -3.96
CA LEU A 74 -2.41 2.07 -3.63
C LEU A 74 -3.28 2.30 -2.39
N LYS A 75 -2.95 3.38 -1.69
CA LYS A 75 -3.79 4.03 -0.70
C LYS A 75 -3.72 5.53 -0.87
N TYR A 76 -4.86 6.20 -1.02
CA TYR A 76 -4.99 7.64 -0.93
C TYR A 76 -5.95 8.04 0.20
N VAL A 77 -5.36 8.30 1.37
CA VAL A 77 -6.11 8.60 2.60
C VAL A 77 -5.96 10.07 2.95
N THR A 78 -7.04 10.74 3.33
CA THR A 78 -7.03 12.19 3.47
C THR A 78 -7.54 12.63 4.84
N ALA A 79 -6.87 13.62 5.43
CA ALA A 79 -7.50 14.54 6.37
C ALA A 79 -8.37 15.53 5.58
N ALA A 80 -9.47 15.97 6.18
CA ALA A 80 -10.39 16.89 5.50
C ALA A 80 -9.73 18.23 5.18
N CYS A 81 -10.00 18.75 3.99
CA CYS A 81 -9.68 20.13 3.62
C CYS A 81 -10.63 20.63 2.52
N ASP A 82 -10.74 21.94 2.41
CA ASP A 82 -11.44 22.65 1.34
C ASP A 82 -10.48 23.73 0.83
N THR A 83 -9.97 23.55 -0.38
CA THR A 83 -8.89 24.39 -0.90
C THR A 83 -8.98 24.53 -2.41
N ILE A 84 -8.30 25.55 -2.96
CA ILE A 84 -8.15 25.74 -4.40
C ILE A 84 -6.68 25.55 -4.76
N VAL A 85 -6.41 24.62 -5.68
CA VAL A 85 -5.08 24.36 -6.23
C VAL A 85 -5.19 24.45 -7.74
N ASP A 86 -4.34 25.24 -8.38
CA ASP A 86 -4.30 25.42 -9.84
C ASP A 86 -5.68 25.77 -10.46
N ARG A 87 -6.45 26.62 -9.76
CA ARG A 87 -7.82 27.08 -10.10
C ARG A 87 -8.92 26.02 -10.00
N GLU A 88 -8.63 24.86 -9.42
CA GLU A 88 -9.61 23.81 -9.14
C GLU A 88 -9.87 23.71 -7.64
N ARG A 89 -11.14 23.55 -7.24
CA ARG A 89 -11.52 23.37 -5.83
C ARG A 89 -11.50 21.89 -5.46
N TYR A 90 -10.76 21.56 -4.40
CA TYR A 90 -10.68 20.24 -3.80
C TYR A 90 -11.40 20.24 -2.46
N LEU A 91 -12.40 19.38 -2.32
CA LEU A 91 -13.11 19.14 -1.06
C LEU A 91 -12.80 17.71 -0.57
N LEU A 92 -11.70 17.56 0.14
CA LEU A 92 -11.27 16.27 0.68
C LEU A 92 -12.05 15.94 1.94
N LYS A 93 -12.50 14.68 2.04
CA LYS A 93 -13.17 14.16 3.22
C LYS A 93 -12.13 13.65 4.23
N ASN A 94 -12.48 13.68 5.51
CA ASN A 94 -11.69 12.99 6.52
C ASN A 94 -11.95 11.48 6.40
N HIS A 95 -10.91 10.72 6.10
CA HIS A 95 -10.99 9.28 5.94
C HIS A 95 -10.83 8.49 7.26
N GLY A 96 -10.41 9.12 8.37
CA GLY A 96 -10.44 8.54 9.73
C GLY A 96 -9.94 7.09 9.87
N ALA A 97 -10.29 6.42 10.97
CA ALA A 97 -10.02 4.99 11.23
C ALA A 97 -8.57 4.57 10.91
N GLN A 98 -7.60 5.31 11.48
CA GLN A 98 -6.20 5.14 11.13
C GLN A 98 -5.67 3.74 11.44
N ASP A 99 -6.15 3.15 12.53
CA ASP A 99 -5.89 1.78 12.97
C ASP A 99 -6.25 0.75 11.88
N ILE A 100 -7.47 0.84 11.35
CA ILE A 100 -7.96 -0.05 10.29
C ILE A 100 -7.17 0.13 8.99
N ARG A 101 -6.91 1.38 8.60
CA ARG A 101 -6.21 1.67 7.34
C ARG A 101 -4.73 1.25 7.35
N ARG A 102 -4.10 1.30 8.53
CA ARG A 102 -2.76 0.76 8.77
C ARG A 102 -2.71 -0.75 8.55
N TYR A 103 -3.67 -1.47 9.14
CA TYR A 103 -3.83 -2.90 8.93
C TYR A 103 -4.00 -3.22 7.44
N ASP A 104 -4.94 -2.55 6.76
CA ASP A 104 -5.24 -2.82 5.34
C ASP A 104 -4.02 -2.59 4.45
N PHE A 105 -3.26 -1.52 4.68
CA PHE A 105 -2.03 -1.27 3.93
C PHE A 105 -0.98 -2.38 4.10
N LEU A 106 -0.77 -2.86 5.32
CA LEU A 106 0.18 -3.94 5.58
C LEU A 106 -0.34 -5.29 5.08
N LYS A 107 -1.66 -5.47 5.03
CA LYS A 107 -2.29 -6.62 4.37
C LYS A 107 -2.02 -6.61 2.87
N ASP A 108 -2.01 -5.45 2.22
CA ASP A 108 -1.63 -5.32 0.81
C ASP A 108 -0.15 -5.68 0.58
N VAL A 109 0.77 -5.28 1.48
CA VAL A 109 2.17 -5.74 1.45
C VAL A 109 2.26 -7.27 1.51
N MET A 110 1.55 -7.89 2.47
CA MET A 110 1.49 -9.36 2.60
C MET A 110 0.86 -10.04 1.37
N ARG A 111 -0.15 -9.42 0.75
CA ARG A 111 -0.77 -9.93 -0.48
C ARG A 111 0.22 -9.94 -1.64
N ILE A 112 1.03 -8.89 -1.78
CA ILE A 112 2.10 -8.83 -2.78
C ILE A 112 3.17 -9.90 -2.51
N GLU A 113 3.59 -10.10 -1.25
CA GLU A 113 4.52 -11.19 -0.89
C GLU A 113 3.98 -12.54 -1.36
N LYS A 114 2.70 -12.81 -1.11
CA LYS A 114 2.05 -14.07 -1.51
C LYS A 114 2.02 -14.26 -3.02
N LEU A 115 1.77 -13.19 -3.79
CA LEU A 115 1.82 -13.27 -5.27
C LEU A 115 3.23 -13.65 -5.75
N ILE A 116 4.25 -12.94 -5.26
CA ILE A 116 5.66 -13.16 -5.64
C ILE A 116 6.16 -14.54 -5.22
N TYR A 117 5.73 -15.02 -4.05
CA TYR A 117 6.17 -16.32 -3.53
C TYR A 117 5.56 -17.49 -4.31
N ASN A 118 4.26 -17.41 -4.66
CA ASN A 118 3.54 -18.53 -5.26
C ASN A 118 3.56 -18.54 -6.80
N HIS A 119 3.90 -17.41 -7.45
CA HIS A 119 3.76 -17.25 -8.90
C HIS A 119 5.01 -16.63 -9.51
N ASN A 120 5.72 -17.40 -10.34
CA ASN A 120 7.05 -17.05 -10.85
C ASN A 120 7.06 -15.83 -11.77
N GLU A 121 5.95 -15.48 -12.41
CA GLU A 121 5.81 -14.30 -13.25
C GLU A 121 5.86 -13.00 -12.43
N TYR A 122 5.46 -13.02 -11.16
CA TYR A 122 5.50 -11.87 -10.26
C TYR A 122 6.90 -11.73 -9.66
N LYS A 123 7.66 -10.72 -10.09
CA LYS A 123 9.08 -10.59 -9.70
C LYS A 123 9.29 -9.74 -8.46
N LYS A 124 8.59 -8.61 -8.40
CA LYS A 124 8.58 -7.63 -7.30
C LYS A 124 7.28 -6.84 -7.39
N GLY A 125 6.89 -6.17 -6.32
CA GLY A 125 5.72 -5.29 -6.31
C GLY A 125 5.91 -4.11 -5.37
N TYR A 126 4.91 -3.23 -5.34
CA TYR A 126 4.96 -2.00 -4.57
C TYR A 126 3.65 -1.74 -3.84
N ALA A 127 3.72 -1.41 -2.54
CA ALA A 127 2.58 -0.83 -1.82
C ALA A 127 2.87 0.66 -1.58
N ILE A 128 1.96 1.52 -2.00
CA ILE A 128 2.15 2.97 -2.03
C ILE A 128 1.05 3.66 -1.24
N PHE A 129 1.43 4.43 -0.21
CA PHE A 129 0.50 5.17 0.63
C PHE A 129 0.74 6.67 0.51
N LEU A 130 -0.23 7.42 -0.02
CA LEU A 130 -0.20 8.87 -0.14
C LEU A 130 -1.24 9.49 0.80
N THR A 131 -0.83 10.47 1.61
CA THR A 131 -1.74 11.11 2.57
C THR A 131 -1.30 12.51 2.99
N ASN A 132 -2.25 13.33 3.43
CA ASN A 132 -2.02 14.56 4.18
C ASN A 132 -2.33 14.45 5.69
N ASP A 133 -2.71 13.26 6.18
CA ASP A 133 -2.92 13.05 7.61
C ASP A 133 -1.57 12.73 8.28
N CYS A 134 -1.05 13.68 9.04
CA CYS A 134 0.27 13.55 9.66
C CYS A 134 0.37 12.42 10.69
N SER A 135 -0.75 11.89 11.18
CA SER A 135 -0.75 10.79 12.14
C SER A 135 -0.20 9.48 11.54
N TYR A 136 -0.10 9.37 10.22
CA TYR A 136 0.51 8.20 9.56
C TYR A 136 2.03 8.21 9.63
N TRP A 137 2.70 9.35 9.49
CA TRP A 137 4.17 9.43 9.51
C TRP A 137 4.75 9.97 10.83
N THR A 138 3.96 10.70 11.63
CA THR A 138 4.44 11.24 12.90
C THR A 138 4.58 10.13 13.92
N LYS A 139 5.78 10.00 14.49
CA LYS A 139 6.07 9.00 15.52
C LYS A 139 5.16 9.19 16.74
N SER A 140 4.43 8.14 17.09
CA SER A 140 3.66 8.08 18.33
C SER A 140 4.43 7.35 19.42
N PHE A 141 4.59 7.99 20.59
CA PHE A 141 5.22 7.38 21.76
C PHE A 141 4.24 6.60 22.65
N ALA A 142 2.93 6.63 22.33
CA ALA A 142 1.94 5.85 23.05
C ALA A 142 2.25 4.36 22.89
N LYS A 143 2.49 3.64 23.99
CA LYS A 143 2.91 2.23 23.93
C LYS A 143 1.73 1.25 23.84
N GLU A 144 0.53 1.63 24.26
CA GLU A 144 -0.56 0.68 24.48
C GLU A 144 -1.76 0.89 23.53
N THR A 145 -1.54 1.31 22.28
CA THR A 145 -2.65 1.39 21.31
C THR A 145 -2.92 0.05 20.66
N CYS A 146 -4.18 -0.20 20.35
CA CYS A 146 -4.64 -1.48 19.85
C CYS A 146 -4.09 -1.86 18.45
N ASP A 147 -3.54 -0.89 17.72
CA ASP A 147 -2.98 -1.03 16.37
C ASP A 147 -1.45 -0.89 16.33
N ARG A 148 -0.78 -1.01 17.48
CA ARG A 148 0.66 -0.72 17.62
C ARG A 148 1.51 -1.44 16.58
N ASP A 149 1.27 -2.73 16.37
CA ASP A 149 2.03 -3.53 15.41
C ASP A 149 1.84 -3.03 13.97
N PHE A 150 0.68 -2.44 13.67
CA PHE A 150 0.34 -1.94 12.34
C PHE A 150 0.82 -0.50 12.06
N ARG A 151 1.41 0.20 13.04
CA ARG A 151 1.83 1.60 12.85
C ARG A 151 2.82 1.80 11.72
N ILE A 152 2.47 2.59 10.73
CA ILE A 152 3.35 2.89 9.60
C ILE A 152 4.13 4.21 9.77
N ASN A 153 4.54 4.57 10.98
CA ASN A 153 5.25 5.83 11.23
C ASN A 153 6.65 5.88 10.60
N GLU A 154 7.25 7.07 10.54
CA GLU A 154 8.64 7.25 10.11
C GLU A 154 9.58 6.34 10.91
N ASP A 155 10.54 5.72 10.19
CA ASP A 155 11.56 4.81 10.72
C ASP A 155 11.04 3.53 11.39
N GLU A 156 9.74 3.21 11.28
CA GLU A 156 9.22 1.91 11.72
C GLU A 156 9.78 0.79 10.84
N ILE A 157 9.96 -0.39 11.43
CA ILE A 157 10.33 -1.61 10.73
C ILE A 157 9.17 -2.59 10.84
N LYS A 158 8.71 -3.14 9.71
CA LYS A 158 7.63 -4.14 9.66
C LYS A 158 8.16 -5.46 9.16
N SER A 159 7.95 -6.50 9.97
CA SER A 159 8.39 -7.87 9.72
C SER A 159 7.68 -8.80 10.70
N GLY A 160 7.59 -10.09 10.35
CA GLY A 160 7.06 -11.12 11.25
C GLY A 160 5.56 -11.00 11.49
N GLU A 161 5.09 -11.56 12.61
CA GLU A 161 3.68 -11.51 12.98
C GLU A 161 3.30 -10.13 13.54
N LEU A 162 2.26 -9.54 12.95
CA LEU A 162 1.64 -8.29 13.37
C LEU A 162 0.21 -8.57 13.80
N LYS A 163 -0.16 -8.18 15.02
CA LYS A 163 -1.48 -8.47 15.57
C LYS A 163 -2.15 -7.25 16.17
N TRP A 164 -3.47 -7.31 16.25
CA TRP A 164 -4.22 -6.38 17.08
C TRP A 164 -3.83 -6.57 18.55
N GLY A 165 -3.68 -5.47 19.27
CA GLY A 165 -3.56 -5.47 20.71
C GLY A 165 -4.80 -6.09 21.38
N GLU A 166 -4.62 -6.60 22.59
CA GLU A 166 -5.68 -7.29 23.34
C GLU A 166 -6.92 -6.42 23.55
N ALA A 167 -6.72 -5.11 23.71
CA ALA A 167 -7.78 -4.12 23.92
C ALA A 167 -8.52 -3.68 22.63
N ALA A 168 -8.18 -4.20 21.44
CA ALA A 168 -8.92 -3.84 20.22
C ALA A 168 -10.36 -4.38 20.28
N GLY A 169 -11.33 -3.48 20.07
CA GLY A 169 -12.75 -3.82 20.10
C GLY A 169 -13.16 -4.72 18.92
N ILE A 170 -14.24 -5.49 19.13
CA ILE A 170 -14.81 -6.41 18.12
C ILE A 170 -15.13 -5.67 16.82
N GLY A 171 -15.65 -4.45 16.90
CA GLY A 171 -15.97 -3.63 15.72
C GLY A 171 -14.75 -3.28 14.88
N THR A 172 -13.62 -2.93 15.52
CA THR A 172 -12.35 -2.62 14.85
C THR A 172 -11.78 -3.84 14.12
N LYS A 173 -11.91 -5.02 14.73
CA LYS A 173 -11.39 -6.29 14.16
C LYS A 173 -12.29 -6.90 13.09
N LYS A 174 -13.52 -6.43 12.92
CA LYS A 174 -14.50 -7.09 12.02
C LYS A 174 -13.97 -7.15 10.58
N GLY A 175 -13.78 -8.37 10.05
CA GLY A 175 -13.19 -8.64 8.73
C GLY A 175 -11.66 -8.46 8.66
N ARG A 176 -11.01 -8.32 9.81
CA ARG A 176 -9.57 -8.06 10.04
C ARG A 176 -9.07 -8.81 11.27
N GLU A 177 -9.73 -9.91 11.63
CA GLU A 177 -9.48 -10.63 12.87
C GLU A 177 -8.11 -11.32 12.86
N GLU A 178 -7.65 -11.72 11.68
CA GLU A 178 -6.40 -12.43 11.47
C GLU A 178 -5.17 -11.54 11.69
N SER A 179 -4.14 -12.12 12.30
CA SER A 179 -2.80 -11.51 12.30
C SER A 179 -2.23 -11.49 10.88
N LEU A 180 -1.35 -10.53 10.63
CA LEU A 180 -0.60 -10.44 9.37
C LEU A 180 0.78 -11.02 9.60
N LEU A 181 1.22 -11.92 8.72
CA LEU A 181 2.57 -12.48 8.77
C LEU A 181 3.37 -11.96 7.58
N LEU A 182 4.28 -11.03 7.84
CA LEU A 182 5.21 -10.50 6.84
C LEU A 182 6.50 -11.32 6.83
N GLN A 183 6.89 -11.82 5.67
CA GLN A 183 8.15 -12.56 5.51
C GLN A 183 9.35 -11.62 5.37
N GLY A 184 9.15 -10.49 4.69
CA GLY A 184 10.18 -9.47 4.49
C GLY A 184 10.42 -8.60 5.73
N ASN A 185 11.45 -7.77 5.62
CA ASN A 185 11.78 -6.74 6.59
C ASN A 185 11.72 -5.37 5.91
N TYR A 186 10.70 -4.59 6.25
CA TYR A 186 10.38 -3.34 5.58
C TYR A 186 10.67 -2.15 6.47
N LYS A 187 11.79 -1.47 6.23
CA LYS A 187 12.03 -0.15 6.81
C LYS A 187 11.15 0.88 6.11
N LEU A 188 10.26 1.51 6.86
CA LEU A 188 9.33 2.52 6.38
C LEU A 188 10.01 3.89 6.40
N ASN A 189 10.07 4.52 5.23
CA ASN A 189 10.68 5.84 5.06
C ASN A 189 9.69 6.73 4.29
N TRP A 190 9.15 7.75 4.95
CA TRP A 190 8.19 8.66 4.31
C TRP A 190 8.92 9.77 3.56
N GLN A 191 8.48 10.02 2.35
CA GLN A 191 9.00 11.07 1.49
C GLN A 191 7.97 12.20 1.38
N ASP A 192 8.45 13.42 1.19
CA ASP A 192 7.56 14.54 0.88
C ASP A 192 7.04 14.37 -0.55
N TYR A 193 5.72 14.45 -0.71
CA TYR A 193 5.08 14.35 -2.03
C TYR A 193 4.81 15.74 -2.60
N SER A 194 4.08 16.57 -1.86
CA SER A 194 3.72 17.93 -2.27
C SER A 194 3.43 18.81 -1.05
N SER A 195 3.44 20.12 -1.28
CA SER A 195 2.89 21.12 -0.35
C SER A 195 1.96 22.05 -1.13
N ILE A 196 0.73 22.20 -0.64
CA ILE A 196 -0.30 23.06 -1.24
C ILE A 196 -0.75 24.20 -0.33
N SER A 197 -0.33 24.17 0.94
CA SER A 197 -0.60 25.20 1.96
C SER A 197 0.36 25.01 3.14
N ASP A 198 0.60 26.07 3.90
CA ASP A 198 1.36 26.01 5.17
C ASP A 198 0.53 25.45 6.33
N GLU A 199 -0.77 25.26 6.11
CA GLU A 199 -1.66 24.58 7.06
C GLU A 199 -1.26 23.12 7.26
N LYS A 200 -1.62 22.55 8.43
CA LYS A 200 -1.28 21.16 8.78
C LYS A 200 -1.71 20.13 7.74
N TRP A 201 -2.88 20.34 7.11
CA TRP A 201 -3.43 19.47 6.06
C TRP A 201 -2.85 19.75 4.66
N GLY A 202 -2.03 20.79 4.51
CA GLY A 202 -1.44 21.23 3.24
C GLY A 202 -0.21 20.44 2.82
N LYS A 203 0.40 19.67 3.74
CA LYS A 203 1.54 18.80 3.44
C LYS A 203 1.09 17.39 3.11
N PHE A 204 1.47 16.90 1.95
CA PHE A 204 1.29 15.50 1.55
C PHE A 204 2.63 14.75 1.63
N LYS A 205 2.58 13.54 2.19
CA LYS A 205 3.70 12.61 2.20
C LYS A 205 3.31 11.28 1.55
N ILE A 206 4.32 10.61 1.01
CA ILE A 206 4.19 9.31 0.36
C ILE A 206 5.14 8.28 0.98
N LEU A 207 4.63 7.09 1.22
CA LEU A 207 5.38 5.91 1.62
C LEU A 207 5.38 4.93 0.45
N ILE A 208 6.56 4.41 0.09
CA ILE A 208 6.74 3.43 -0.99
C ILE A 208 7.46 2.21 -0.40
N VAL A 209 6.72 1.12 -0.25
CA VAL A 209 7.25 -0.18 0.18
C VAL A 209 7.48 -1.03 -1.07
N GLU A 210 8.73 -1.36 -1.34
CA GLU A 210 9.08 -2.36 -2.36
C GLU A 210 9.04 -3.74 -1.72
N VAL A 211 8.40 -4.68 -2.40
CA VAL A 211 8.25 -6.07 -1.97
C VAL A 211 8.94 -6.95 -3.00
N GLU A 212 9.88 -7.75 -2.56
CA GLU A 212 10.65 -8.68 -3.39
C GLU A 212 10.76 -10.04 -2.70
N ASN A 213 11.14 -11.07 -3.45
CA ASN A 213 11.21 -12.42 -2.90
C ASN A 213 12.36 -12.53 -1.89
N SER A 214 12.04 -12.67 -0.60
CA SER A 214 13.02 -12.96 0.44
C SER A 214 13.42 -14.44 0.41
N LYS A 215 14.12 -14.90 -0.64
CA LYS A 215 14.60 -16.29 -0.73
C LYS A 215 15.66 -16.66 0.32
N ASP A 216 16.14 -15.71 1.11
CA ASP A 216 17.22 -15.91 2.08
C ASP A 216 16.77 -16.27 3.51
N ILE A 217 15.48 -16.58 3.75
CA ILE A 217 15.06 -17.14 5.07
C ILE A 217 14.95 -18.67 4.97
N THR A 218 16.08 -19.32 4.75
CA THR A 218 16.26 -20.73 5.13
C THR A 218 16.30 -20.82 6.65
N SER A 219 15.15 -20.96 7.32
CA SER A 219 14.97 -21.67 8.63
C SER A 219 13.75 -21.19 9.45
N VAL A 220 12.53 -21.34 8.96
CA VAL A 220 11.38 -21.53 9.87
C VAL A 220 10.47 -22.64 9.32
N THR A 221 10.74 -23.84 9.82
CA THR A 221 9.87 -25.02 9.95
C THR A 221 8.57 -25.07 9.14
N ASN A 222 8.59 -26.01 8.19
CA ASN A 222 7.53 -26.63 7.37
C ASN A 222 6.30 -27.20 8.13
N LYS A 223 5.85 -26.64 9.25
CA LYS A 223 4.71 -27.19 10.02
C LYS A 223 3.42 -26.37 10.02
N TYR A 224 3.45 -25.16 9.46
CA TYR A 224 2.25 -24.31 9.27
C TYR A 224 1.97 -23.97 7.80
N TRP A 225 2.76 -24.52 6.87
CA TRP A 225 2.76 -24.12 5.47
C TRP A 225 2.02 -25.14 4.59
N VAL A 226 0.72 -25.28 4.87
CA VAL A 226 -0.26 -25.53 3.82
C VAL A 226 -1.34 -24.48 4.03
N TYR A 227 -1.40 -23.46 3.18
CA TYR A 227 -2.61 -22.64 3.07
C TYR A 227 -3.65 -23.50 2.35
N GLU A 228 -4.14 -24.56 3.02
CA GLU A 228 -5.36 -25.20 2.57
C GLU A 228 -6.46 -24.16 2.67
N ASN A 229 -7.24 -24.07 1.59
CA ASN A 229 -8.46 -23.28 1.45
C ASN A 229 -8.24 -21.81 1.09
N TRP A 230 -7.71 -21.64 -0.13
CA TRP A 230 -8.00 -20.49 -0.99
C TRP A 230 -9.46 -20.51 -1.54
N VAL A 231 -10.28 -21.50 -1.15
CA VAL A 231 -11.71 -21.54 -1.47
C VAL A 231 -12.48 -20.94 -0.31
N ALA A 232 -13.07 -19.77 -0.55
CA ALA A 232 -14.15 -19.27 0.28
C ALA A 232 -15.22 -20.37 0.41
N GLU A 233 -15.36 -20.96 1.58
CA GLU A 233 -16.56 -21.72 1.93
C GLU A 233 -17.74 -20.75 1.85
N LYS A 234 -18.44 -20.78 0.72
CA LYS A 234 -19.76 -20.19 0.61
C LYS A 234 -20.64 -20.90 1.63
N LYS A 235 -21.04 -20.19 2.68
CA LYS A 235 -22.24 -20.54 3.42
C LYS A 235 -23.40 -20.54 2.43
N GLN A 236 -23.97 -21.73 2.18
CA GLN A 236 -25.28 -21.89 1.54
C GLN A 236 -26.36 -21.22 2.39
#